data_AF-A0A4R4MCH8-F1
#
_entry.id   AF-A0A4R4MCH8-F1
#
_cell.length_a   1.000
_cell.length_b   1.000
_cell.length_c   1.000
_cell.angle_alpha   90.00
_cell.angle_beta   90.00
_cell.angle_gamma   90.00
#
_symmetry.space_group_name_H-M   'P 1'
#
loop_
_entity.id
_entity.type
_entity.pdbx_description
1 polymer ?
#
loop_
_entity_poly.entity_id
_entity_poly.type
_entity_poly.pdbx_seq_one_letter_code
_entity_poly.pdbx_strand_id
1 'polypeptide(L)'
;MIVTDDQVAALRAQLAGDVDEHRRLLSQLDPKAANVGYVALITAAFLEAVRRRFVKDGKPADDDEIIEFVASVRERGEDLPRAIDPTVAETLIKIALEKLPPDGRDDISGEVSNGHKIVLLAGLTADARLTPAELDAFLARAREYVEEMLS
;
A
#
# COMPACT_ATOMS: atom_id res chain seq x y z
N MET A 1 -3.95 6.62 20.07
CA MET A 1 -3.14 6.30 18.90
C MET A 1 -3.55 4.93 18.41
N ILE A 2 -4.17 4.89 17.25
CA ILE A 2 -4.67 3.65 16.63
C ILE A 2 -3.51 2.89 15.98
N VAL A 3 -2.50 3.63 15.50
CA VAL A 3 -1.27 3.09 14.92
C VAL A 3 -0.10 3.27 15.90
N THR A 4 0.64 2.20 16.17
CA THR A 4 1.82 2.21 17.06
C THR A 4 3.12 2.47 16.30
N ASP A 5 4.19 2.83 17.02
CA ASP A 5 5.52 3.03 16.41
C ASP A 5 6.09 1.72 15.85
N ASP A 6 5.83 0.59 16.51
CA ASP A 6 6.24 -0.74 16.03
C ASP A 6 5.56 -1.10 14.70
N GLN A 7 4.29 -0.71 14.53
CA GLN A 7 3.57 -0.90 13.27
C GLN A 7 4.16 -0.05 12.14
N VAL A 8 4.55 1.20 12.44
CA VAL A 8 5.24 2.07 11.48
C VAL A 8 6.61 1.49 11.12
N ALA A 9 7.38 1.03 12.12
CA ALA A 9 8.69 0.42 11.90
C ALA A 9 8.60 -0.85 11.05
N ALA A 10 7.61 -1.71 11.31
CA ALA A 10 7.38 -2.92 10.52
C ALA A 10 7.09 -2.59 9.05
N LEU A 11 6.22 -1.62 8.77
CA LEU A 11 5.95 -1.20 7.38
C LEU A 11 7.17 -0.53 6.74
N ARG A 12 7.91 0.30 7.49
CA ARG A 12 9.13 0.95 7.01
C ARG A 12 10.17 -0.06 6.52
N ALA A 13 10.43 -1.11 7.31
CA ALA A 13 11.37 -2.17 6.95
C ALA A 13 10.98 -2.84 5.63
N GLN A 14 9.68 -3.16 5.45
CA GLN A 14 9.16 -3.72 4.21
C GLN A 14 9.41 -2.80 3.01
N LEU A 15 9.12 -1.50 3.14
CA LEU A 15 9.25 -0.54 2.03
C LEU A 15 10.71 -0.16 1.72
N ALA A 16 11.60 -0.33 2.70
CA ALA A 16 13.05 -0.21 2.49
C ALA A 16 13.67 -1.47 1.87
N GLY A 17 12.89 -2.55 1.68
CA GLY A 17 13.38 -3.84 1.18
C GLY A 17 14.11 -4.68 2.23
N ASP A 18 14.05 -4.31 3.50
CA ASP A 18 14.64 -5.06 4.61
C ASP A 18 13.66 -6.15 5.09
N VAL A 19 13.58 -7.22 4.30
CA VAL A 19 12.62 -8.33 4.48
C VAL A 19 12.83 -9.06 5.81
N ASP A 20 14.07 -9.21 6.25
CA ASP A 20 14.39 -9.91 7.50
C ASP A 20 13.98 -9.10 8.73
N GLU A 21 14.27 -7.79 8.72
CA GLU A 21 13.82 -6.89 9.77
C GLU A 21 12.30 -6.74 9.78
N HIS A 22 11.66 -6.66 8.60
CA HIS A 22 10.21 -6.64 8.50
C HIS A 22 9.59 -7.89 9.15
N ARG A 23 10.10 -9.09 8.82
CA ARG A 23 9.61 -10.35 9.40
C ARG A 23 9.80 -10.39 10.92
N ARG A 24 10.95 -9.92 11.41
CA ARG A 24 11.24 -9.84 12.84
C ARG A 24 10.25 -8.92 13.55
N LEU A 25 10.05 -7.70 13.05
CA LEU A 25 9.13 -6.71 13.63
C LEU A 25 7.68 -7.17 13.55
N LEU A 26 7.25 -7.72 12.41
CA LEU A 26 5.89 -8.23 12.22
C LEU A 26 5.55 -9.34 13.23
N SER A 27 6.50 -10.23 13.54
CA SER A 27 6.32 -11.30 14.53
C SER A 27 6.15 -10.81 15.98
N GLN A 28 6.54 -9.55 16.25
CA GLN A 28 6.46 -8.93 17.57
C GLN A 28 5.18 -8.12 17.77
N LEU A 29 4.41 -7.86 16.71
CA LEU A 29 3.16 -7.12 16.81
C LEU A 29 2.09 -7.97 17.52
N ASP A 30 1.31 -7.32 18.39
CA ASP A 30 0.09 -7.93 18.93
C ASP A 30 -0.87 -8.26 17.78
N PRO A 31 -1.26 -9.53 17.57
CA PRO A 31 -2.11 -9.93 16.46
C PRO A 31 -3.47 -9.21 16.41
N LYS A 32 -4.07 -8.90 17.57
CA LYS A 32 -5.38 -8.22 17.63
C LYS A 32 -5.26 -6.73 17.31
N ALA A 33 -4.23 -6.06 17.83
CA ALA A 33 -3.99 -4.66 17.53
C ALA A 33 -3.48 -4.45 16.09
N ALA A 34 -2.71 -5.40 15.56
CA ALA A 34 -2.24 -5.41 14.18
C ALA A 34 -3.40 -5.51 13.17
N ASN A 35 -4.41 -6.34 13.44
CA ASN A 35 -5.57 -6.49 12.55
C ASN A 35 -6.35 -5.19 12.32
N VAL A 36 -6.21 -4.19 13.20
CA VAL A 36 -6.87 -2.89 13.05
C VAL A 36 -5.86 -1.82 12.63
N GLY A 37 -4.87 -1.51 13.48
CA GLY A 37 -3.94 -0.41 13.25
C GLY A 37 -3.00 -0.63 12.08
N TYR A 38 -2.44 -1.84 11.95
CA TYR A 38 -1.49 -2.15 10.87
C TYR A 38 -2.17 -2.23 9.50
N VAL A 39 -3.36 -2.83 9.44
CA VAL A 39 -4.17 -2.88 8.21
C VAL A 39 -4.62 -1.49 7.76
N ALA A 40 -5.03 -0.65 8.71
CA ALA A 40 -5.37 0.74 8.44
C ALA A 40 -4.15 1.52 7.91
N LEU A 41 -2.98 1.35 8.52
CA LEU A 41 -1.73 1.97 8.07
C LEU A 41 -1.35 1.55 6.64
N ILE A 42 -1.43 0.25 6.31
CA ILE A 42 -1.19 -0.24 4.95
C ILE A 42 -2.17 0.39 3.95
N THR A 43 -3.44 0.48 4.32
CA THR A 43 -4.47 1.07 3.46
C THR A 43 -4.21 2.56 3.25
N ALA A 44 -3.92 3.32 4.30
CA ALA A 44 -3.60 4.74 4.21
C ALA A 44 -2.34 5.00 3.37
N ALA A 45 -1.27 4.23 3.60
CA ALA A 45 -0.05 4.32 2.82
C ALA A 45 -0.30 3.99 1.33
N PHE A 46 -1.09 2.97 1.03
CA PHE A 46 -1.48 2.64 -0.34
C PHE A 46 -2.24 3.78 -1.02
N LEU A 47 -3.26 4.37 -0.36
CA LEU A 47 -4.03 5.49 -0.90
C LEU A 47 -3.12 6.69 -1.20
N GLU A 48 -2.24 7.05 -0.25
CA GLU A 48 -1.29 8.15 -0.41
C GLU A 48 -0.31 7.89 -1.57
N ALA A 49 0.23 6.67 -1.67
CA ALA A 49 1.17 6.32 -2.73
C ALA A 49 0.52 6.32 -4.12
N VAL A 50 -0.71 5.79 -4.23
CA VAL A 50 -1.50 5.85 -5.48
C VAL A 50 -1.75 7.30 -5.88
N ARG A 51 -2.20 8.14 -4.94
CA ARG A 51 -2.45 9.56 -5.20
C ARG A 51 -1.20 10.27 -5.70
N ARG A 52 -0.04 10.08 -5.05
CA ARG A 52 1.23 10.68 -5.46
C ARG A 52 1.68 10.23 -6.86
N ARG A 53 1.45 8.96 -7.21
CA ARG A 53 1.91 8.37 -8.47
C ARG A 53 1.02 8.71 -9.66
N PHE A 54 -0.30 8.74 -9.46
CA PHE A 54 -1.29 8.76 -10.54
C PHE A 54 -2.14 10.01 -10.58
N VAL A 55 -2.08 10.91 -9.60
CA VAL A 55 -2.75 12.21 -9.67
C VAL A 55 -1.75 13.29 -10.07
N LYS A 56 -1.90 13.82 -11.28
CA LYS A 56 -1.08 14.92 -11.83
C LYS A 56 -1.98 16.11 -12.08
N ASP A 57 -1.63 17.28 -11.54
CA ASP A 57 -2.43 18.52 -11.64
C ASP A 57 -3.91 18.34 -11.26
N GLY A 58 -4.16 17.53 -10.23
CA GLY A 58 -5.51 17.22 -9.74
C GLY A 58 -6.33 16.27 -10.62
N LYS A 59 -5.72 15.69 -11.67
CA LYS A 59 -6.37 14.75 -12.57
C LYS A 59 -5.84 13.33 -12.35
N PRO A 60 -6.72 12.33 -12.13
CA PRO A 60 -6.32 10.93 -12.12
C PRO A 60 -5.79 10.50 -13.49
N ALA A 61 -4.80 9.61 -13.48
CA ALA A 61 -4.28 8.96 -14.67
C ALA A 61 -5.37 8.16 -15.42
N ASP A 62 -5.13 7.90 -16.70
CA ASP A 62 -5.97 7.02 -17.51
C ASP A 62 -5.79 5.54 -17.12
N ASP A 63 -6.57 4.67 -17.76
CA ASP A 63 -6.53 3.24 -17.46
C ASP A 63 -5.26 2.57 -18.01
N ASP A 64 -4.68 3.11 -19.09
CA ASP A 64 -3.47 2.58 -19.72
C ASP A 64 -2.27 2.74 -18.77
N GLU A 65 -2.09 3.91 -18.14
CA GLU A 65 -1.02 4.15 -17.17
C GLU A 65 -1.14 3.22 -15.94
N ILE A 66 -2.37 2.88 -15.53
CA ILE A 66 -2.63 1.93 -14.43
C ILE A 66 -2.23 0.51 -14.86
N ILE A 67 -2.66 0.07 -16.05
CA ILE A 67 -2.36 -1.25 -16.60
C ILE A 67 -0.84 -1.43 -16.76
N GLU A 68 -0.16 -0.43 -17.33
CA GLU A 68 1.29 -0.45 -17.51
C GLU A 68 2.04 -0.57 -16.16
N PHE A 69 1.60 0.17 -15.15
CA PHE A 69 2.17 0.06 -13.82
C PHE A 69 1.98 -1.34 -13.23
N VAL A 70 0.77 -1.89 -13.28
CA VAL A 70 0.47 -3.23 -12.74
C VAL A 70 1.26 -4.31 -13.49
N ALA A 71 1.39 -4.19 -14.81
CA ALA A 71 2.25 -5.07 -15.61
C ALA A 71 3.72 -4.99 -15.16
N SER A 72 4.26 -3.78 -15.00
CA SER A 72 5.62 -3.56 -14.52
C SER A 72 5.89 -4.14 -13.13
N VAL A 73 4.93 -4.04 -12.19
CA VAL A 73 5.06 -4.65 -10.87
C VAL A 73 5.09 -6.18 -10.97
N ARG A 74 4.27 -6.77 -11.84
CA ARG A 74 4.22 -8.23 -12.07
C ARG A 74 5.51 -8.75 -12.70
N GLU A 75 6.13 -8.00 -13.60
CA GLU A 75 7.40 -8.37 -14.26
C GLU A 75 8.60 -8.34 -13.30
N ARG A 76 8.64 -7.37 -12.38
CA ARG A 76 9.73 -7.21 -11.39
C ARG A 76 9.75 -8.29 -10.32
N GLY A 77 8.65 -9.02 -10.18
CA GLY A 77 8.55 -10.12 -9.25
C GLY A 77 9.23 -11.38 -9.77
N GLU A 78 10.47 -11.68 -9.38
CA GLU A 78 11.11 -12.96 -9.72
C GLU A 78 10.40 -14.17 -9.04
N ASP A 79 9.74 -13.96 -7.89
CA ASP A 79 8.91 -14.95 -7.16
C ASP A 79 7.40 -14.62 -7.15
N LEU A 80 7.00 -13.47 -7.70
CA LEU A 80 5.66 -12.90 -7.60
C LEU A 80 4.78 -12.91 -8.87
N PRO A 81 5.09 -13.54 -10.03
CA PRO A 81 4.19 -13.47 -11.20
C PRO A 81 2.79 -14.07 -10.93
N ARG A 82 2.65 -14.84 -9.84
CA ARG A 82 1.37 -15.40 -9.33
C ARG A 82 0.79 -14.68 -8.11
N ALA A 83 1.51 -13.76 -7.49
CA ALA A 83 1.06 -13.10 -6.25
C ALA A 83 0.10 -11.94 -6.50
N ILE A 84 0.13 -11.37 -7.71
CA ILE A 84 -0.73 -10.24 -8.11
C ILE A 84 -1.64 -10.64 -9.25
N ASP A 85 -2.93 -10.70 -8.94
CA ASP A 85 -3.99 -10.70 -9.93
C ASP A 85 -4.11 -9.26 -10.47
N PRO A 86 -3.94 -9.06 -11.79
CA PRO A 86 -3.98 -7.72 -12.38
C PRO A 86 -5.35 -7.06 -12.24
N THR A 87 -6.45 -7.82 -12.35
CA THR A 87 -7.81 -7.29 -12.21
C THR A 87 -8.07 -6.81 -10.79
N VAL A 88 -7.60 -7.56 -9.78
CA VAL A 88 -7.67 -7.12 -8.37
C VAL A 88 -6.82 -5.86 -8.16
N ALA A 89 -5.58 -5.84 -8.65
CA ALA A 89 -4.68 -4.71 -8.49
C ALA A 89 -5.22 -3.43 -9.13
N GLU A 90 -5.65 -3.51 -10.39
CA GLU A 90 -6.23 -2.40 -11.13
C GLU A 90 -7.50 -1.89 -10.45
N THR A 91 -8.37 -2.79 -9.99
CA THR A 91 -9.58 -2.42 -9.23
C THR A 91 -9.23 -1.62 -7.98
N LEU A 92 -8.26 -2.08 -7.18
CA LEU A 92 -7.85 -1.37 -5.96
C LEU A 92 -7.26 0.02 -6.26
N ILE A 93 -6.48 0.17 -7.33
CA ILE A 93 -5.95 1.48 -7.75
C ILE A 93 -7.09 2.38 -8.25
N LYS A 94 -8.03 1.86 -9.04
CA LYS A 94 -9.17 2.64 -9.54
C LYS A 94 -10.08 3.11 -8.40
N ILE A 95 -10.30 2.30 -7.37
CA ILE A 95 -11.02 2.72 -6.16
C ILE A 95 -10.25 3.82 -5.43
N ALA A 96 -8.93 3.68 -5.27
CA ALA A 96 -8.09 4.68 -4.63
C ALA A 96 -8.04 6.03 -5.40
N LEU A 97 -8.27 5.98 -6.71
CA LEU A 97 -8.39 7.16 -7.58
C LEU A 97 -9.83 7.65 -7.74
N GLU A 98 -10.79 7.08 -7.01
CA GLU A 98 -12.21 7.41 -7.09
C GLU A 98 -12.82 7.19 -8.51
N LYS A 99 -12.15 6.39 -9.35
CA LYS A 99 -12.65 5.99 -10.69
C LYS A 99 -13.66 4.84 -10.58
N LEU A 100 -13.62 4.08 -9.50
CA LEU A 100 -14.60 3.06 -9.13
C LEU A 100 -15.12 3.31 -7.71
N PRO A 101 -16.40 2.99 -7.45
CA PRO A 101 -16.97 3.12 -6.11
C PRO A 101 -16.37 2.08 -5.14
N PRO A 102 -16.39 2.33 -3.82
CA PRO A 102 -15.75 1.45 -2.83
C PRO A 102 -16.30 0.02 -2.76
N ASP A 103 -17.53 -0.21 -3.20
CA ASP A 103 -18.22 -1.51 -3.31
C ASP A 103 -17.77 -2.32 -4.55
N GLY A 104 -17.01 -1.71 -5.47
CA GLY A 104 -16.33 -2.42 -6.56
C GLY A 104 -15.32 -3.47 -6.09
N ARG A 105 -15.03 -3.55 -4.78
CA ARG A 105 -14.19 -4.58 -4.16
C ARG A 105 -14.97 -5.66 -3.41
N ASP A 106 -16.30 -5.69 -3.48
CA ASP A 106 -17.11 -6.60 -2.65
C ASP A 106 -16.82 -8.09 -2.92
N ASP A 107 -16.40 -8.44 -4.13
CA ASP A 107 -15.96 -9.79 -4.50
C ASP A 107 -14.50 -10.10 -4.10
N ILE A 108 -13.79 -9.14 -3.51
CA ILE A 108 -12.39 -9.24 -3.10
C ILE A 108 -12.32 -9.37 -1.58
N SER A 109 -11.87 -10.53 -1.09
CA SER A 109 -11.69 -10.73 0.36
C SER A 109 -10.68 -9.73 0.95
N GLY A 110 -10.85 -9.40 2.23
CA GLY A 110 -9.94 -8.48 2.93
C GLY A 110 -8.48 -8.95 2.93
N GLU A 111 -8.25 -10.26 3.04
CA GLU A 111 -6.91 -10.86 2.97
C GLU A 111 -6.28 -10.66 1.58
N VAL A 112 -7.03 -10.96 0.52
CA VAL A 112 -6.58 -10.75 -0.87
C VAL A 112 -6.30 -9.27 -1.11
N SER A 113 -7.19 -8.37 -0.68
CA SER A 113 -7.01 -6.92 -0.81
C SER A 113 -5.74 -6.44 -0.11
N ASN A 114 -5.49 -6.88 1.13
CA ASN A 114 -4.33 -6.47 1.90
C ASN A 114 -3.02 -7.00 1.30
N GLY A 115 -3.00 -8.26 0.85
CA GLY A 115 -1.84 -8.83 0.15
C GLY A 115 -1.47 -8.04 -1.10
N HIS A 116 -2.47 -7.68 -1.91
CA HIS A 116 -2.24 -6.86 -3.11
C HIS A 116 -1.73 -5.46 -2.76
N LYS A 117 -2.31 -4.79 -1.76
CA LYS A 117 -1.87 -3.46 -1.32
C LYS A 117 -0.40 -3.45 -0.89
N ILE A 118 0.07 -4.47 -0.17
CA ILE A 118 1.48 -4.55 0.26
C ILE A 118 2.42 -4.61 -0.95
N VAL A 119 2.13 -5.48 -1.92
CA VAL A 119 2.98 -5.63 -3.11
C VAL A 119 2.93 -4.38 -4.00
N LEU A 120 1.74 -3.83 -4.22
CA LEU A 120 1.57 -2.59 -4.99
C LEU A 120 2.28 -1.42 -4.31
N LEU A 121 2.19 -1.31 -2.99
CA LEU A 121 2.87 -0.28 -2.22
C LEU A 121 4.39 -0.38 -2.38
N ALA A 122 4.96 -1.59 -2.30
CA ALA A 122 6.39 -1.79 -2.57
C ALA A 122 6.79 -1.36 -3.99
N GLY A 123 5.96 -1.67 -5.00
CA GLY A 123 6.16 -1.21 -6.37
C GLY A 123 6.09 0.31 -6.52
N LEU A 124 5.10 0.95 -5.90
CA LEU A 124 4.91 2.41 -5.90
C LEU A 124 6.09 3.12 -5.23
N THR A 125 6.56 2.62 -4.09
CA THR A 125 7.70 3.21 -3.38
C THR A 125 9.02 2.99 -4.11
N ALA A 126 9.20 1.84 -4.76
CA ALA A 126 10.36 1.56 -5.59
C ALA A 126 10.43 2.51 -6.79
N ASP A 127 9.29 2.79 -7.45
CA ASP A 127 9.22 3.76 -8.55
C ASP A 127 9.47 5.19 -8.08
N ALA A 128 8.99 5.54 -6.88
CA ALA A 128 9.18 6.86 -6.29
C ALA A 128 10.64 7.12 -5.83
N ARG A 129 11.44 6.07 -5.60
CA ARG A 129 12.84 6.13 -5.17
C ARG A 129 13.06 7.06 -3.96
N LEU A 130 12.17 6.94 -2.97
CA LEU A 130 12.22 7.76 -1.77
C LEU A 130 13.55 7.57 -1.03
N THR A 131 14.15 8.68 -0.60
CA THR A 131 15.23 8.64 0.39
C THR A 131 14.70 8.15 1.75
N PRO A 132 15.57 7.72 2.68
CA PRO A 132 15.12 7.30 4.01
C PRO A 132 14.28 8.36 4.73
N ALA A 133 14.64 9.64 4.62
CA ALA A 133 13.91 10.74 5.23
C ALA A 133 12.53 10.97 4.57
N GLU A 134 12.45 10.83 3.24
CA GLU A 134 11.17 10.94 2.53
C GLU A 134 10.24 9.75 2.81
N LEU A 135 10.80 8.55 3.00
CA LEU A 135 10.04 7.38 3.44
C LEU A 135 9.47 7.58 4.85
N ASP A 136 10.26 8.15 5.77
CA ASP A 136 9.82 8.48 7.13
C ASP A 136 8.68 9.52 7.10
N ALA A 137 8.82 10.57 6.29
CA ALA A 137 7.78 11.58 6.11
C ALA A 137 6.51 11.01 5.46
N PHE A 138 6.66 10.11 4.49
CA PHE A 138 5.54 9.39 3.87
C PHE A 138 4.76 8.56 4.89
N LEU A 139 5.45 7.80 5.74
CA LEU A 139 4.82 6.98 6.78
C LEU A 139 4.17 7.82 7.87
N ALA A 140 4.78 8.95 8.26
CA ALA A 140 4.17 9.90 9.17
C ALA A 140 2.83 10.43 8.61
N ARG A 141 2.80 10.79 7.32
CA ARG A 141 1.56 11.24 6.67
C ARG A 141 0.51 10.13 6.59
N ALA A 142 0.91 8.91 6.29
CA ALA A 142 0.00 7.75 6.29
C ALA A 142 -0.61 7.53 7.69
N ARG A 143 0.18 7.67 8.76
CA ARG A 143 -0.29 7.56 10.14
C ARG A 143 -1.31 8.64 10.50
N GLU A 144 -1.02 9.90 10.15
CA GLU A 144 -1.98 11.01 10.33
C GLU A 144 -3.31 10.72 9.64
N TYR A 145 -3.24 10.21 8.40
CA TYR A 145 -4.44 9.91 7.63
C TYR A 145 -5.28 8.80 8.27
N VAL A 146 -4.67 7.81 8.93
CA VAL A 146 -5.43 6.80 9.70
C VAL A 146 -6.20 7.43 10.86
N GLU A 147 -5.58 8.36 11.58
CA GLU A 147 -6.25 9.06 12.69
C GLU A 147 -7.41 9.92 12.16
N GLU A 148 -7.25 10.59 11.00
CA GLU A 148 -8.34 11.33 10.33
C GLU A 148 -9.50 10.42 9.87
N MET A 149 -9.20 9.20 9.39
CA MET A 149 -10.22 8.25 8.92
C MET A 149 -11.04 7.61 10.04
N LEU A 150 -10.48 7.53 11.25
CA LEU A 150 -11.04 6.78 12.38
C LEU A 150 -11.45 7.66 13.57
N SER A 151 -11.28 8.98 13.46
CA SER A 151 -11.81 9.99 14.39
C SER A 151 -13.30 10.22 14.19
#